data_AF-A0A521HT09-F1
#
_entry.id   AF-A0A521HT09-F1
#
_cell.length_a   1.000
_cell.length_b   1.000
_cell.length_c   1.000
_cell.angle_alpha   90.00
_cell.angle_beta   90.00
_cell.angle_gamma   90.00
#
_symmetry.space_group_name_H-M   'P 1'
#
loop_
_entity.id
_entity.type
_entity.pdbx_description
1 polymer ?
#
loop_
_entity_poly.entity_id
_entity_poly.type
_entity_poly.pdbx_seq_one_letter_code
_entity_poly.pdbx_strand_id
1 'polypeptide(L)'
;MDTILAPDRNQQPGGHPRPAALDVDERLMARIDAACEQACQAIAPAWPLDRAIAVNPHWGRIGRPLRQVAARMAVLGDIQVFPSRDYLKEAWDAGRITRADLAHALASLPAAQAAGLTASQCIAALHKTPSLPRLPLLIDVLDDDPQRHARLSWRQAITHQVSQTCAAYFDEHQADWQPSRADGLYAFWRDTLTHDHGIAVLMGLPDLGRALDALPPTRADAERWVLQRLGLPEAVWPEYLEAVLLTVNGWASWCAWLGWEARLAGGTDAHLRDLLAIRLAWGAILLECKDDVVTRKAFAALLAEWIHAPERLRQAEDMLVIDEVWQLALEAGYQRELACKLGQVSAAPAAASADAGIEVQAAFCIDVRS
;
A
#
# COMPACT_ATOMS: atom_id res chain seq x y z
N MET A 1 66.30 5.94 54.97
CA MET A 1 66.74 6.70 53.80
C MET A 1 65.50 7.14 53.08
N ASP A 2 65.12 8.38 53.33
CA ASP A 2 64.11 9.12 52.60
C ASP A 2 64.31 8.98 51.09
N THR A 3 63.23 9.14 50.31
CA THR A 3 63.12 10.18 49.26
C THR A 3 61.94 9.89 48.30
N ILE A 4 60.97 10.80 48.35
CA ILE A 4 60.09 11.32 47.28
C ILE A 4 58.81 10.56 46.88
N LEU A 5 57.71 11.17 47.34
CA LEU A 5 56.33 11.13 46.83
C LEU A 5 56.25 11.51 45.34
N ALA A 6 55.54 10.72 44.55
CA ALA A 6 54.99 11.11 43.25
C ALA A 6 53.46 11.21 43.35
N PRO A 7 52.81 12.25 42.79
CA PRO A 7 51.38 12.47 42.98
C PRO A 7 50.53 11.61 42.04
N ASP A 8 49.37 11.26 42.57
CA ASP A 8 48.23 10.61 41.93
C ASP A 8 47.87 11.24 40.58
N ARG A 9 47.97 10.45 39.49
CA ARG A 9 47.35 10.76 38.20
C ARG A 9 45.99 10.08 38.13
N ASN A 10 45.04 10.63 38.89
CA ASN A 10 43.62 10.42 38.63
C ASN A 10 43.14 11.49 37.63
N GLN A 11 43.19 11.19 36.34
CA GLN A 11 42.50 11.96 35.30
C GLN A 11 41.84 10.97 34.34
N GLN A 12 40.58 10.66 34.63
CA GLN A 12 39.62 10.20 33.63
C GLN A 12 39.56 11.24 32.49
N PRO A 13 39.70 10.87 31.22
CA PRO A 13 39.37 11.80 30.15
C PRO A 13 37.85 11.97 30.15
N GLY A 14 37.43 13.22 30.35
CA GLY A 14 36.04 13.62 30.40
C GLY A 14 35.26 13.10 29.19
N GLY A 15 34.07 12.59 29.48
CA GLY A 15 33.07 12.34 28.46
C GLY A 15 32.83 13.62 27.69
N HIS A 16 33.30 13.66 26.45
CA HIS A 16 32.87 14.68 25.50
C HIS A 16 31.34 14.62 25.44
N PRO A 17 30.63 15.76 25.62
CA PRO A 17 29.19 15.77 25.37
C PRO A 17 28.99 15.36 23.91
N ARG A 18 28.37 14.21 23.69
CA ARG A 18 27.95 13.75 22.36
C ARG A 18 27.11 14.90 21.77
N PRO A 19 27.52 15.51 20.64
CA PRO A 19 26.93 16.78 20.22
C PRO A 19 25.45 16.58 19.92
N ALA A 20 24.58 17.44 20.48
CA ALA A 20 23.12 17.37 20.38
C ALA A 20 22.59 17.25 18.94
N ALA A 21 23.38 17.66 17.94
CA ALA A 21 23.06 17.49 16.52
C ALA A 21 23.02 16.01 16.07
N LEU A 22 23.91 15.14 16.59
CA LEU A 22 23.87 13.70 16.29
C LEU A 22 22.62 13.03 16.88
N ASP A 23 22.18 13.49 18.05
CA ASP A 23 20.98 12.99 18.73
C ASP A 23 19.68 13.42 17.99
N VAL A 24 19.63 14.64 17.45
CA VAL A 24 18.52 15.07 16.58
C VAL A 24 18.47 14.22 15.31
N ASP A 25 19.63 13.85 14.78
CA ASP A 25 19.74 13.08 13.55
C ASP A 25 19.31 11.63 13.69
N GLU A 26 19.78 10.98 14.76
CA GLU A 26 19.39 9.62 15.12
C GLU A 26 17.88 9.54 15.38
N ARG A 27 17.29 10.55 16.05
CA ARG A 27 15.84 10.62 16.28
C ARG A 27 15.03 10.79 15.01
N LEU A 28 15.50 11.62 14.07
CA LEU A 28 14.84 11.78 12.78
C LEU A 28 14.85 10.44 12.02
N MET A 29 16.00 9.77 11.96
CA MET A 29 16.11 8.49 11.28
C MET A 29 15.20 7.44 11.89
N ALA A 30 15.13 7.35 13.24
CA ALA A 30 14.21 6.43 13.90
C ALA A 30 12.72 6.68 13.57
N ARG A 31 12.32 7.95 13.40
CA ARG A 31 10.95 8.30 12.97
C ARG A 31 10.69 7.91 11.52
N ILE A 32 11.69 8.10 10.65
CA ILE A 32 11.65 7.66 9.26
C ILE A 32 11.48 6.14 9.23
N ASP A 33 12.34 5.40 9.91
CA ASP A 33 12.31 3.94 9.99
C ASP A 33 10.95 3.42 10.49
N ALA A 34 10.37 4.04 11.51
CA ALA A 34 9.06 3.66 12.02
C ALA A 34 7.93 3.86 10.98
N ALA A 35 7.88 5.02 10.33
CA ALA A 35 6.88 5.29 9.29
C ALA A 35 7.03 4.35 8.08
N CYS A 36 8.29 4.09 7.74
CA CYS A 36 8.71 3.17 6.73
C CYS A 36 8.23 1.75 7.01
N GLU A 37 8.53 1.22 8.19
CA GLU A 37 8.10 -0.11 8.61
C GLU A 37 6.57 -0.23 8.66
N GLN A 38 5.87 0.79 9.17
CA GLN A 38 4.41 0.82 9.19
C GLN A 38 3.81 0.70 7.77
N ALA A 39 4.37 1.41 6.79
CA ALA A 39 3.92 1.32 5.39
C ALA A 39 4.20 -0.07 4.78
N CYS A 40 5.37 -0.65 5.05
CA CYS A 40 5.71 -1.99 4.59
C CYS A 40 4.79 -3.08 5.16
N GLN A 41 4.46 -3.00 6.46
CA GLN A 41 3.57 -3.96 7.13
C GLN A 41 2.13 -3.94 6.58
N ALA A 42 1.71 -2.85 5.92
CA ALA A 42 0.40 -2.75 5.30
C ALA A 42 0.29 -3.58 3.99
N ILE A 43 1.41 -3.94 3.36
CA ILE A 43 1.42 -4.70 2.11
C ILE A 43 1.24 -6.18 2.40
N ALA A 44 0.21 -6.78 1.79
CA ALA A 44 -0.02 -8.22 1.91
C ALA A 44 0.96 -9.00 1.02
N PRO A 45 1.53 -10.13 1.50
CA PRO A 45 2.38 -10.99 0.69
C PRO A 45 1.59 -11.63 -0.47
N ALA A 46 2.24 -11.79 -1.62
CA ALA A 46 1.75 -12.60 -2.73
C ALA A 46 2.76 -13.71 -3.03
N TRP A 47 2.29 -14.96 -2.96
CA TRP A 47 3.12 -16.14 -3.19
C TRP A 47 3.45 -16.31 -4.68
N PRO A 48 4.60 -16.93 -5.01
CA PRO A 48 4.91 -17.32 -6.38
C PRO A 48 3.84 -18.24 -6.95
N LEU A 49 3.70 -18.29 -8.28
CA LEU A 49 2.64 -19.04 -8.95
C LEU A 49 2.61 -20.53 -8.59
N ASP A 50 3.77 -21.14 -8.34
CA ASP A 50 3.91 -22.54 -7.92
C ASP A 50 3.45 -22.81 -6.47
N ARG A 51 3.24 -21.75 -5.68
CA ARG A 51 2.75 -21.80 -4.30
C ARG A 51 1.59 -20.84 -4.06
N ALA A 52 0.93 -20.40 -5.13
CA ALA A 52 -0.12 -19.40 -5.06
C ALA A 52 -1.33 -19.98 -4.33
N ILE A 53 -1.61 -19.44 -3.15
CA ILE A 53 -2.82 -19.73 -2.40
C ILE A 53 -3.71 -18.48 -2.37
N ALA A 54 -5.03 -18.68 -2.38
CA ALA A 54 -5.97 -17.59 -2.22
C ALA A 54 -5.81 -16.96 -0.82
N VAL A 55 -5.13 -15.81 -0.77
CA VAL A 55 -4.92 -15.03 0.45
C VAL A 55 -5.69 -13.74 0.38
N ASN A 56 -6.14 -13.25 1.53
CA ASN A 56 -6.80 -11.95 1.61
C ASN A 56 -5.78 -10.86 1.16
N PRO A 57 -6.05 -10.11 0.07
CA PRO A 57 -5.15 -9.05 -0.41
C PRO A 57 -5.00 -7.89 0.59
N HIS A 58 -5.81 -7.88 1.63
CA HIS A 58 -5.77 -6.93 2.74
C HIS A 58 -5.40 -7.60 4.07
N TRP A 59 -4.65 -8.70 4.05
CA TRP A 59 -4.25 -9.45 5.26
C TRP A 59 -3.63 -8.56 6.35
N GLY A 60 -2.77 -7.60 5.96
CA GLY A 60 -2.18 -6.62 6.90
C GLY A 60 -3.18 -5.63 7.52
N ARG A 61 -4.47 -5.70 7.17
CA ARG A 61 -5.52 -4.76 7.59
C ARG A 61 -6.75 -5.46 8.20
N ILE A 62 -6.67 -6.76 8.51
CA ILE A 62 -7.80 -7.55 9.03
C ILE A 62 -8.38 -7.03 10.36
N GLY A 63 -7.61 -6.24 11.11
CA GLY A 63 -8.07 -5.58 12.34
C GLY A 63 -8.93 -4.33 12.11
N ARG A 64 -9.20 -3.94 10.86
CA ARG A 64 -9.97 -2.74 10.51
C ARG A 64 -11.32 -3.12 9.88
N PRO A 65 -12.38 -2.31 10.10
CA PRO A 65 -13.63 -2.45 9.37
C PRO A 65 -13.43 -2.38 7.86
N LEU A 66 -14.20 -3.18 7.10
CA LEU A 66 -14.07 -3.27 5.64
C LEU A 66 -14.20 -1.90 4.95
N ARG A 67 -15.16 -1.07 5.38
CA ARG A 67 -15.34 0.28 4.82
C ARG A 67 -14.13 1.20 5.02
N GLN A 68 -13.43 1.09 6.14
CA GLN A 68 -12.18 1.84 6.37
C GLN A 68 -11.06 1.37 5.46
N VAL A 69 -10.96 0.05 5.23
CA VAL A 69 -10.01 -0.50 4.26
C VAL A 69 -10.35 -0.02 2.86
N ALA A 70 -11.62 -0.08 2.45
CA ALA A 70 -12.10 0.38 1.15
C ALA A 70 -11.81 1.88 0.92
N ALA A 71 -12.12 2.73 1.90
CA ALA A 71 -11.83 4.16 1.85
C ALA A 71 -10.33 4.42 1.69
N ARG A 72 -9.50 3.73 2.47
CA ARG A 72 -8.04 3.86 2.39
C ARG A 72 -7.49 3.43 1.04
N MET A 73 -7.96 2.31 0.50
CA MET A 73 -7.53 1.78 -0.80
C MET A 73 -7.94 2.70 -1.96
N ALA A 74 -9.14 3.28 -1.90
CA ALA A 74 -9.58 4.27 -2.88
C ALA A 74 -8.73 5.55 -2.81
N VAL A 75 -8.55 6.11 -1.60
CA VAL A 75 -7.85 7.40 -1.42
C VAL A 75 -6.36 7.31 -1.75
N LEU A 76 -5.68 6.25 -1.31
CA LEU A 76 -4.23 6.11 -1.46
C LEU A 76 -3.82 5.46 -2.79
N GLY A 77 -4.64 4.55 -3.32
CA GLY A 77 -4.27 3.67 -4.43
C GLY A 77 -5.19 3.72 -5.64
N ASP A 78 -6.32 4.42 -5.57
CA ASP A 78 -7.41 4.31 -6.57
C ASP A 78 -7.89 2.85 -6.77
N ILE A 79 -7.91 2.09 -5.68
CA ILE A 79 -8.29 0.67 -5.66
C ILE A 79 -9.70 0.54 -5.09
N GLN A 80 -10.59 -0.05 -5.87
CA GLN A 80 -11.96 -0.36 -5.45
C GLN A 80 -12.01 -1.71 -4.74
N VAL A 81 -12.45 -1.69 -3.47
CA VAL A 81 -12.59 -2.92 -2.66
C VAL A 81 -14.03 -3.46 -2.72
N PHE A 82 -15.02 -2.57 -2.71
CA PHE A 82 -16.42 -2.97 -2.89
C PHE A 82 -16.73 -3.27 -4.37
N PRO A 83 -17.72 -4.14 -4.64
CA PRO A 83 -18.23 -4.33 -5.99
C PRO A 83 -18.69 -3.01 -6.61
N SER A 84 -18.58 -2.89 -7.93
CA SER A 84 -19.06 -1.72 -8.64
C SER A 84 -20.57 -1.57 -8.49
N ARG A 85 -21.07 -0.33 -8.50
CA ARG A 85 -22.51 -0.06 -8.44
C ARG A 85 -23.26 -0.60 -9.66
N ASP A 86 -22.60 -0.72 -10.80
CA ASP A 86 -23.16 -1.36 -11.99
C ASP A 86 -23.42 -2.86 -11.74
N TYR A 87 -22.45 -3.57 -11.17
CA TYR A 87 -22.63 -4.97 -10.77
C TYR A 87 -23.75 -5.14 -9.74
N LEU A 88 -23.80 -4.26 -8.73
CA LEU A 88 -24.84 -4.29 -7.70
C LEU A 88 -26.23 -3.99 -8.29
N LYS A 89 -26.30 -3.09 -9.27
CA LYS A 89 -27.51 -2.80 -10.02
C LYS A 89 -27.99 -4.01 -10.82
N GLU A 90 -27.10 -4.69 -11.54
CA GLU A 90 -27.42 -5.93 -12.25
C GLU A 90 -27.92 -7.00 -11.28
N ALA A 91 -27.26 -7.18 -10.13
CA ALA A 91 -27.68 -8.13 -9.10
C ALA A 91 -29.05 -7.79 -8.50
N TRP A 92 -29.35 -6.51 -8.32
CA TRP A 92 -30.66 -6.03 -7.87
C TRP A 92 -31.75 -6.28 -8.91
N ASP A 93 -31.53 -5.89 -10.17
CA ASP A 93 -32.50 -6.02 -11.25
C ASP A 93 -32.79 -7.49 -11.58
N ALA A 94 -31.78 -8.36 -11.47
CA ALA A 94 -31.93 -9.81 -11.63
C ALA A 94 -32.62 -10.50 -10.44
N GLY A 95 -32.94 -9.77 -9.36
CA GLY A 95 -33.55 -10.32 -8.15
C GLY A 95 -32.60 -11.16 -7.29
N ARG A 96 -31.29 -11.16 -7.58
CA ARG A 96 -30.27 -11.79 -6.74
C ARG A 96 -30.20 -11.10 -5.37
N ILE A 97 -30.25 -9.76 -5.38
CA ILE A 97 -30.46 -8.95 -4.19
C ILE A 97 -31.94 -8.55 -4.15
N THR A 98 -32.61 -8.82 -3.04
CA THR A 98 -34.04 -8.53 -2.85
C THR A 98 -34.26 -7.35 -1.91
N ARG A 99 -35.49 -6.81 -1.90
CA ARG A 99 -35.87 -5.76 -0.94
C ARG A 99 -35.69 -6.19 0.52
N ALA A 100 -35.86 -7.47 0.82
CA ALA A 100 -35.64 -8.01 2.16
C ALA A 100 -34.15 -7.96 2.55
N ASP A 101 -33.25 -8.25 1.62
CA ASP A 101 -31.80 -8.18 1.85
C ASP A 101 -31.35 -6.74 2.11
N LEU A 102 -31.84 -5.81 1.29
CA LEU A 102 -31.53 -4.39 1.47
C LEU A 102 -32.08 -3.86 2.80
N ALA A 103 -33.30 -4.24 3.17
CA ALA A 103 -33.87 -3.87 4.47
C ALA A 103 -33.08 -4.46 5.64
N HIS A 104 -32.64 -5.73 5.51
CA HIS A 104 -31.76 -6.37 6.48
C HIS A 104 -30.44 -5.60 6.62
N ALA A 105 -29.78 -5.27 5.51
CA ALA A 105 -28.51 -4.56 5.54
C ALA A 105 -28.61 -3.17 6.20
N LEU A 106 -29.68 -2.41 5.88
CA LEU A 106 -29.95 -1.11 6.49
C LEU A 106 -30.23 -1.21 8.00
N ALA A 107 -30.87 -2.29 8.45
CA ALA A 107 -31.15 -2.53 9.87
C ALA A 107 -29.92 -3.05 10.63
N SER A 108 -29.01 -3.74 9.95
CA SER A 108 -27.82 -4.37 10.56
C SER A 108 -26.61 -3.43 10.68
N LEU A 109 -26.56 -2.35 9.90
CA LEU A 109 -25.41 -1.43 9.89
C LEU A 109 -25.65 -0.16 10.71
N PRO A 110 -24.95 0.05 11.84
CA PRO A 110 -25.11 1.24 12.68
C PRO A 110 -24.83 2.55 11.94
N ALA A 111 -23.86 2.55 11.02
CA ALA A 111 -23.53 3.73 10.23
C ALA A 111 -24.65 4.12 9.24
N ALA A 112 -25.35 3.14 8.66
CA ALA A 112 -26.50 3.40 7.81
C ALA A 112 -27.66 3.99 8.60
N GLN A 113 -27.88 3.47 9.83
CA GLN A 113 -28.88 4.00 10.75
C GLN A 113 -28.55 5.42 11.20
N ALA A 114 -27.29 5.69 11.58
CA ALA A 114 -26.83 7.01 12.00
C ALA A 114 -26.94 8.05 10.87
N ALA A 115 -26.67 7.64 9.62
CA ALA A 115 -26.84 8.48 8.44
C ALA A 115 -28.31 8.62 7.99
N GLY A 116 -29.25 7.93 8.63
CA GLY A 116 -30.67 7.96 8.27
C GLY A 116 -30.94 7.44 6.85
N LEU A 117 -30.13 6.50 6.37
CA LEU A 117 -30.26 5.98 5.00
C LEU A 117 -31.55 5.20 4.81
N THR A 118 -32.20 5.46 3.69
CA THR A 118 -33.43 4.79 3.27
C THR A 118 -33.18 3.91 2.06
N ALA A 119 -34.03 2.88 1.89
CA ALA A 119 -33.93 1.99 0.73
C ALA A 119 -34.03 2.74 -0.61
N SER A 120 -34.86 3.78 -0.70
CA SER A 120 -34.99 4.59 -1.92
C SER A 120 -33.72 5.36 -2.25
N GLN A 121 -33.02 5.90 -1.25
CA GLN A 121 -31.72 6.56 -1.45
C GLN A 121 -30.65 5.56 -1.92
N CYS A 122 -30.58 4.37 -1.32
CA CYS A 122 -29.64 3.33 -1.73
C CYS A 122 -29.90 2.86 -3.18
N ILE A 123 -31.17 2.66 -3.56
CA ILE A 123 -31.56 2.28 -4.93
C ILE A 123 -31.22 3.41 -5.91
N ALA A 124 -31.53 4.66 -5.59
CA ALA A 124 -31.18 5.80 -6.44
C ALA A 124 -29.66 5.95 -6.62
N ALA A 125 -28.87 5.59 -5.61
CA ALA A 125 -27.42 5.68 -5.66
C ALA A 125 -26.78 4.67 -6.63
N LEU A 126 -27.45 3.55 -6.95
CA LEU A 126 -26.97 2.59 -7.95
C LEU A 126 -26.82 3.20 -9.35
N HIS A 127 -27.55 4.28 -9.64
CA HIS A 127 -27.46 5.00 -10.91
C HIS A 127 -26.37 6.08 -10.94
N LYS A 128 -25.54 6.17 -9.89
CA LYS A 128 -24.50 7.20 -9.76
C LYS A 128 -23.16 6.56 -9.45
N THR A 129 -22.14 6.86 -10.24
CA THR A 129 -20.76 6.52 -9.93
C THR A 129 -20.22 7.47 -8.86
N PRO A 130 -19.79 6.98 -7.68
CA PRO A 130 -19.21 7.85 -6.66
C PRO A 130 -17.84 8.36 -7.14
N SER A 131 -17.60 9.66 -6.98
CA SER A 131 -16.27 10.25 -7.17
C SER A 131 -15.60 10.38 -5.80
N LEU A 132 -14.86 9.34 -5.42
CA LEU A 132 -14.15 9.32 -4.14
C LEU A 132 -12.94 10.27 -4.19
N PRO A 133 -12.57 10.91 -3.06
CA PRO A 133 -11.35 11.70 -2.99
C PRO A 133 -10.13 10.80 -3.23
N ARG A 134 -9.11 11.35 -3.88
CA ARG A 134 -7.82 10.69 -4.14
C ARG A 134 -6.70 11.62 -3.71
N LEU A 135 -5.70 11.08 -3.01
CA LEU A 135 -4.50 11.83 -2.68
C LEU A 135 -3.47 11.71 -3.83
N PRO A 136 -2.95 12.84 -4.32
CA PRO A 136 -2.01 12.81 -5.44
C PRO A 136 -0.62 12.38 -5.00
N LEU A 137 0.11 11.69 -5.87
CA LEU A 137 1.54 11.42 -5.66
C LEU A 137 2.40 12.40 -6.45
N LEU A 138 3.63 12.60 -5.99
CA LEU A 138 4.55 13.57 -6.60
C LEU A 138 4.77 13.30 -8.09
N ILE A 139 4.96 12.03 -8.45
CA ILE A 139 5.14 11.60 -9.84
C ILE A 139 3.95 11.92 -10.76
N ASP A 140 2.74 12.09 -10.22
CA ASP A 140 1.55 12.45 -11.01
C ASP A 140 1.46 13.95 -11.21
N VAL A 141 1.78 14.70 -10.16
CA VAL A 141 1.56 16.15 -10.11
C VAL A 141 2.63 16.88 -10.92
N LEU A 142 3.84 16.33 -11.00
CA LEU A 142 4.93 16.92 -11.76
C LEU A 142 4.85 16.66 -13.28
N ASP A 143 4.08 15.65 -13.70
CA ASP A 143 3.83 15.32 -15.12
C ASP A 143 2.73 16.20 -15.71
N ASP A 144 2.94 17.52 -15.68
CA ASP A 144 1.96 18.55 -16.08
C ASP A 144 2.11 19.05 -17.54
N ASP A 145 3.00 18.44 -18.32
CA ASP A 145 3.30 18.87 -19.69
C ASP A 145 2.04 18.82 -20.57
N PRO A 146 1.70 19.89 -21.34
CA PRO A 146 0.60 19.86 -22.30
C PRO A 146 0.70 18.74 -23.35
N GLN A 147 1.91 18.34 -23.72
CA GLN A 147 2.21 17.25 -24.64
C GLN A 147 2.41 15.90 -23.94
N ARG A 148 2.16 15.78 -22.63
CA ARG A 148 2.31 14.50 -21.89
C ARG A 148 1.56 13.33 -22.52
N HIS A 149 0.46 13.59 -23.22
CA HIS A 149 -0.34 12.58 -23.92
C HIS A 149 0.34 12.00 -25.17
N ALA A 150 1.40 12.64 -25.68
CA ALA A 150 2.20 12.15 -26.81
C ALA A 150 3.34 11.22 -26.40
N ARG A 151 3.56 11.01 -25.09
CA ARG A 151 4.56 10.09 -24.53
C ARG A 151 3.96 9.21 -23.44
N LEU A 152 4.74 8.24 -22.97
CA LEU A 152 4.39 7.53 -21.74
C LEU A 152 4.33 8.52 -20.58
N SER A 153 3.32 8.39 -19.72
CA SER A 153 3.27 9.17 -18.48
C SER A 153 4.48 8.82 -17.61
N TRP A 154 4.94 9.76 -16.80
CA TRP A 154 6.06 9.51 -15.89
C TRP A 154 5.76 8.37 -14.93
N ARG A 155 4.52 8.26 -14.45
CA ARG A 155 4.06 7.10 -13.68
C ARG A 155 4.33 5.79 -14.41
N GLN A 156 3.91 5.67 -15.67
CA GLN A 156 4.09 4.44 -16.45
C GLN A 156 5.56 4.14 -16.72
N ALA A 157 6.35 5.14 -17.10
CA ALA A 157 7.78 4.98 -17.36
C ALA A 157 8.52 4.52 -16.09
N ILE A 158 8.25 5.14 -14.95
CA ILE A 158 8.83 4.77 -13.65
C ILE A 158 8.36 3.39 -13.20
N THR A 159 7.07 3.06 -13.32
CA THR A 159 6.57 1.71 -13.01
C THR A 159 7.26 0.66 -13.87
N HIS A 160 7.45 0.95 -15.16
CA HIS A 160 8.11 0.04 -16.08
C HIS A 160 9.59 -0.15 -15.72
N GLN A 161 10.33 0.94 -15.50
CA GLN A 161 11.75 0.90 -15.14
C GLN A 161 11.98 0.11 -13.84
N VAL A 162 11.21 0.40 -12.79
CA VAL A 162 11.29 -0.35 -11.53
C VAL A 162 10.93 -1.82 -11.73
N SER A 163 9.94 -2.11 -12.57
CA SER A 163 9.57 -3.50 -12.88
C SER A 163 10.66 -4.25 -13.63
N GLN A 164 11.36 -3.61 -14.56
CA GLN A 164 12.48 -4.22 -15.26
C GLN A 164 13.65 -4.49 -14.32
N THR A 165 13.96 -3.54 -13.43
CA THR A 165 14.98 -3.75 -12.39
C THR A 165 14.61 -4.91 -11.46
N CYS A 166 13.36 -4.95 -10.97
CA CYS A 166 12.91 -6.04 -10.10
C CYS A 166 12.96 -7.39 -10.84
N ALA A 167 12.53 -7.44 -12.10
CA ALA A 167 12.61 -8.65 -12.91
C ALA A 167 14.06 -9.13 -13.07
N ALA A 168 15.00 -8.24 -13.39
CA ALA A 168 16.42 -8.59 -13.53
C ALA A 168 17.07 -9.00 -12.19
N TYR A 169 16.65 -8.39 -11.09
CA TYR A 169 17.19 -8.68 -9.76
C TYR A 169 16.65 -9.98 -9.16
N PHE A 170 15.36 -10.26 -9.33
CA PHE A 170 14.72 -11.48 -8.80
C PHE A 170 14.78 -12.66 -9.77
N ASP A 171 15.36 -12.50 -10.96
CA ASP A 171 15.56 -13.61 -11.88
C ASP A 171 16.66 -14.56 -11.38
N GLU A 172 16.29 -15.77 -10.97
CA GLU A 172 17.25 -16.78 -10.53
C GLU A 172 17.75 -17.68 -11.67
N HIS A 173 17.02 -17.78 -12.79
CA HIS A 173 17.14 -18.92 -13.70
C HIS A 173 16.97 -18.63 -15.20
N GLN A 174 16.45 -17.46 -15.60
CA GLN A 174 16.11 -17.22 -17.01
C GLN A 174 17.25 -16.55 -17.80
N ALA A 175 17.99 -15.62 -17.19
CA ALA A 175 19.11 -14.95 -17.84
C ALA A 175 20.43 -15.73 -17.71
N ASP A 176 21.06 -15.99 -18.86
CA ASP A 176 22.41 -16.59 -18.95
C ASP A 176 23.49 -15.69 -18.33
N TRP A 177 23.25 -14.37 -18.31
CA TRP A 177 24.14 -13.38 -17.70
C TRP A 177 23.41 -12.67 -16.56
N GLN A 178 23.99 -12.74 -15.35
CA GLN A 178 23.43 -12.14 -14.14
C GLN A 178 24.37 -11.06 -13.60
N PRO A 179 23.90 -9.81 -13.46
CA PRO A 179 24.66 -8.77 -12.79
C PRO A 179 24.81 -9.05 -11.28
N SER A 180 25.84 -8.48 -10.65
CA SER A 180 26.10 -8.65 -9.22
C SER A 180 24.95 -8.11 -8.36
N ARG A 181 24.56 -8.85 -7.32
CA ARG A 181 23.45 -8.52 -6.39
C ARG A 181 23.90 -8.33 -4.95
N ALA A 182 25.22 -8.29 -4.70
CA ALA A 182 25.79 -8.35 -3.36
C ALA A 182 25.35 -7.20 -2.44
N ASP A 183 25.04 -6.03 -3.01
CA ASP A 183 24.76 -4.80 -2.27
C ASP A 183 23.25 -4.52 -2.09
N GLY A 184 22.38 -5.48 -2.44
CA GLY A 184 20.93 -5.37 -2.31
C GLY A 184 20.22 -4.67 -3.46
N LEU A 185 18.89 -4.62 -3.39
CA LEU A 185 18.02 -4.18 -4.49
C LEU A 185 18.16 -2.68 -4.76
N TYR A 186 18.30 -1.85 -3.72
CA TYR A 186 18.47 -0.40 -3.91
C TYR A 186 19.76 -0.06 -4.66
N ALA A 187 20.89 -0.68 -4.29
CA ALA A 187 22.17 -0.45 -4.92
C ALA A 187 22.16 -0.95 -6.38
N PHE A 188 21.58 -2.12 -6.62
CA PHE A 188 21.38 -2.67 -7.95
C PHE A 188 20.54 -1.77 -8.86
N TRP A 189 19.43 -1.23 -8.32
CA TRP A 189 18.59 -0.27 -9.04
C TRP A 189 19.35 1.00 -9.41
N ARG A 190 20.09 1.57 -8.46
CA ARG A 190 20.88 2.78 -8.70
C ARG A 190 21.88 2.57 -9.84
N ASP A 191 22.66 1.48 -9.76
CA ASP A 191 23.65 1.15 -10.79
C ASP A 191 23.00 0.94 -12.16
N THR A 192 21.89 0.21 -12.22
CA THR A 192 21.13 -0.01 -13.46
C THR A 192 20.63 1.32 -14.04
N LEU A 193 20.05 2.18 -13.19
CA LEU A 193 19.46 3.45 -13.61
C LEU A 193 20.51 4.44 -14.12
N THR A 194 21.71 4.47 -13.52
CA THR A 194 22.80 5.34 -14.00
C THR A 194 23.30 4.99 -15.39
N HIS A 195 23.09 3.75 -15.84
CA HIS A 195 23.48 3.27 -17.17
C HIS A 195 22.30 3.22 -18.17
N ASP A 196 21.07 3.51 -17.74
CA ASP A 196 19.90 3.55 -18.60
C ASP A 196 19.75 4.94 -19.24
N HIS A 197 20.32 5.11 -20.43
CA HIS A 197 20.16 6.35 -21.19
C HIS A 197 18.79 6.47 -21.88
N GLY A 198 18.03 5.37 -21.99
CA GLY A 198 16.74 5.34 -22.67
C GLY A 198 15.62 5.99 -21.86
N ILE A 199 15.64 5.83 -20.53
CA ILE A 199 14.60 6.36 -19.65
C ILE A 199 14.50 7.89 -19.69
N ALA A 200 15.64 8.59 -19.80
CA ALA A 200 15.68 10.04 -19.96
C ALA A 200 14.92 10.50 -21.22
N VAL A 201 15.09 9.79 -22.33
CA VAL A 201 14.41 10.07 -23.61
C VAL A 201 12.92 9.75 -23.51
N LEU A 202 12.56 8.58 -22.96
CA LEU A 202 11.17 8.15 -22.80
C LEU A 202 10.34 9.14 -21.95
N MET A 203 10.96 9.72 -20.93
CA MET A 203 10.31 10.66 -20.02
C MET A 203 10.41 12.12 -20.48
N GLY A 204 11.23 12.44 -21.48
CA GLY A 204 11.51 13.81 -21.91
C GLY A 204 12.30 14.62 -20.88
N LEU A 205 13.22 13.97 -20.15
CA LEU A 205 14.02 14.55 -19.08
C LEU A 205 15.52 14.52 -19.47
N PRO A 206 16.00 15.47 -20.28
CA PRO A 206 17.39 15.47 -20.76
C PRO A 206 18.41 15.63 -19.63
N ASP A 207 18.04 16.32 -18.55
CA ASP A 207 18.89 16.58 -17.38
C ASP A 207 18.87 15.45 -16.34
N LEU A 208 18.22 14.31 -16.65
CA LEU A 208 18.05 13.21 -15.70
C LEU A 208 19.39 12.70 -15.17
N GLY A 209 20.41 12.56 -16.03
CA GLY A 209 21.74 12.09 -15.61
C GLY A 209 22.35 12.92 -14.48
N ARG A 210 22.23 14.26 -14.55
CA ARG A 210 22.71 15.16 -13.48
C ARG A 210 21.91 14.98 -12.19
N ALA A 211 20.61 14.74 -12.28
CA ALA A 211 19.78 14.48 -11.10
C ALA A 211 20.13 13.13 -10.44
N LEU A 212 20.59 12.13 -11.22
CA LEU A 212 21.05 10.85 -10.69
C LEU A 212 22.35 10.97 -9.89
N ASP A 213 23.22 11.94 -10.19
CA ASP A 213 24.45 12.20 -9.41
C ASP A 213 24.14 12.60 -7.95
N ALA A 214 22.96 13.15 -7.70
CA ALA A 214 22.52 13.53 -6.35
C ALA A 214 21.93 12.35 -5.55
N LEU A 215 21.77 11.18 -6.18
CA LEU A 215 21.14 10.02 -5.58
C LEU A 215 22.07 9.40 -4.50
N PRO A 216 21.62 9.25 -3.25
CA PRO A 216 22.50 8.76 -2.20
C PRO A 216 23.00 7.31 -2.38
N PRO A 217 24.17 6.97 -1.81
CA PRO A 217 24.78 5.65 -1.97
C PRO A 217 24.07 4.54 -1.19
N THR A 218 23.26 4.87 -0.17
CA THR A 218 22.56 3.88 0.66
C THR A 218 21.05 4.13 0.67
N ARG A 219 20.28 3.08 0.94
CA ARG A 219 18.83 3.15 1.11
C ARG A 219 18.42 4.16 2.18
N ALA A 220 19.05 4.08 3.36
CA ALA A 220 18.73 4.94 4.50
C ALA A 220 19.00 6.42 4.19
N ASP A 221 20.12 6.71 3.52
CA ASP A 221 20.41 8.07 3.08
C ASP A 221 19.41 8.56 2.03
N ALA A 222 18.95 7.67 1.13
CA ALA A 222 17.93 8.00 0.14
C ALA A 222 16.56 8.31 0.77
N GLU A 223 16.11 7.51 1.73
CA GLU A 223 14.85 7.72 2.46
C GLU A 223 14.86 9.08 3.17
N ARG A 224 15.95 9.38 3.87
CA ARG A 224 16.20 10.66 4.51
C ARG A 224 16.21 11.80 3.50
N TRP A 225 16.99 11.66 2.43
CA TRP A 225 17.16 12.65 1.38
C TRP A 225 15.81 13.02 0.73
N VAL A 226 14.96 12.03 0.46
CA VAL A 226 13.62 12.24 -0.09
C VAL A 226 12.70 12.90 0.93
N LEU A 227 12.58 12.37 2.15
CA LEU A 227 11.61 12.90 3.13
C LEU A 227 11.93 14.34 3.55
N GLN A 228 13.21 14.71 3.64
CA GLN A 228 13.62 16.09 3.87
C GLN A 228 13.23 17.03 2.71
N ARG A 229 13.28 16.56 1.47
CA ARG A 229 12.87 17.33 0.28
C ARG A 229 11.35 17.41 0.12
N LEU A 230 10.65 16.33 0.43
CA LEU A 230 9.19 16.29 0.39
C LEU A 230 8.59 17.27 1.40
N GLY A 231 9.18 17.43 2.59
CA GLY A 231 8.69 18.39 3.58
C GLY A 231 7.26 18.11 4.06
N LEU A 232 6.78 16.86 3.90
CA LEU A 232 5.48 16.43 4.40
C LEU A 232 5.49 16.37 5.94
N PRO A 233 4.37 16.72 6.61
CA PRO A 233 4.25 16.52 8.06
C PRO A 233 4.47 15.07 8.45
N GLU A 234 5.19 14.82 9.54
CA GLU A 234 5.53 13.45 10.00
C GLU A 234 4.28 12.58 10.22
N ALA A 235 3.18 13.20 10.63
CA ALA A 235 1.90 12.55 10.88
C ALA A 235 1.28 11.87 9.65
N VAL A 236 1.70 12.22 8.43
CA VAL A 236 1.17 11.64 7.18
C VAL A 236 2.19 10.79 6.43
N TRP A 237 3.40 10.61 6.98
CA TRP A 237 4.42 9.79 6.33
C TRP A 237 3.93 8.36 6.07
N PRO A 238 3.35 7.62 7.03
CA PRO A 238 2.95 6.24 6.78
C PRO A 238 1.96 6.09 5.61
N GLU A 239 0.94 6.96 5.53
CA GLU A 239 -0.03 7.01 4.43
C GLU A 239 0.63 7.33 3.09
N TYR A 240 1.54 8.30 3.05
CA TYR A 240 2.25 8.67 1.83
C TYR A 240 3.12 7.52 1.32
N LEU A 241 3.89 6.92 2.23
CA LEU A 241 4.77 5.79 1.93
C LEU A 241 3.97 4.56 1.46
N GLU A 242 2.82 4.29 2.06
CA GLU A 242 1.90 3.24 1.60
C GLU A 242 1.36 3.54 0.20
N ALA A 243 0.89 4.77 -0.05
CA ALA A 243 0.41 5.18 -1.38
C ALA A 243 1.49 5.01 -2.45
N VAL A 244 2.76 5.30 -2.13
CA VAL A 244 3.90 5.06 -3.02
C VAL A 244 4.07 3.57 -3.32
N LEU A 245 4.01 2.69 -2.33
CA LEU A 245 4.09 1.23 -2.52
C LEU A 245 2.93 0.68 -3.36
N LEU A 246 1.71 1.18 -3.15
CA LEU A 246 0.53 0.74 -3.90
C LEU A 246 0.66 0.96 -5.42
N THR A 247 1.51 1.90 -5.86
CA THR A 247 1.79 2.10 -7.30
C THR A 247 2.56 0.95 -7.96
N VAL A 248 3.20 0.09 -7.16
CA VAL A 248 3.93 -1.10 -7.58
C VAL A 248 3.49 -2.31 -6.75
N ASN A 249 2.19 -2.39 -6.42
CA ASN A 249 1.66 -3.34 -5.44
C ASN A 249 2.05 -4.81 -5.73
N GLY A 250 2.16 -5.22 -7.00
CA GLY A 250 2.63 -6.57 -7.35
C GLY A 250 4.03 -6.88 -6.83
N TRP A 251 5.02 -6.01 -7.14
CA TRP A 251 6.39 -6.16 -6.64
C TRP A 251 6.49 -5.94 -5.13
N ALA A 252 5.67 -5.04 -4.58
CA ALA A 252 5.61 -4.85 -3.14
C ALA A 252 5.11 -6.12 -2.43
N SER A 253 4.08 -6.78 -2.96
CA SER A 253 3.56 -8.04 -2.45
C SER A 253 4.54 -9.20 -2.61
N TRP A 254 5.32 -9.24 -3.70
CA TRP A 254 6.42 -10.18 -3.87
C TRP A 254 7.50 -10.00 -2.78
N CYS A 255 7.95 -8.77 -2.57
CA CYS A 255 8.94 -8.49 -1.52
C CYS A 255 8.38 -8.76 -0.11
N ALA A 256 7.08 -8.49 0.12
CA ALA A 256 6.41 -8.83 1.37
C ALA A 256 6.37 -10.35 1.62
N TRP A 257 6.26 -11.16 0.55
CA TRP A 257 6.35 -12.61 0.62
C TRP A 257 7.77 -13.08 0.99
N LEU A 258 8.82 -12.53 0.37
CA LEU A 258 10.22 -12.81 0.74
C LEU A 258 10.47 -12.53 2.24
N GLY A 259 9.98 -11.38 2.72
CA GLY A 259 10.06 -11.06 4.16
C GLY A 259 9.25 -11.98 5.06
N TRP A 260 8.14 -12.52 4.58
CA TRP A 260 7.39 -13.53 5.32
C TRP A 260 8.17 -14.86 5.41
N GLU A 261 8.76 -15.32 4.31
CA GLU A 261 9.56 -16.54 4.28
C GLU A 261 10.81 -16.42 5.15
N ALA A 262 11.52 -15.29 5.07
CA ALA A 262 12.68 -15.00 5.92
C ALA A 262 12.32 -15.04 7.41
N ARG A 263 11.18 -14.45 7.82
CA ARG A 263 10.73 -14.47 9.22
C ARG A 263 10.40 -15.89 9.70
N LEU A 264 9.82 -16.74 8.86
CA LEU A 264 9.61 -18.15 9.20
C LEU A 264 10.91 -18.91 9.45
N ALA A 265 11.97 -18.54 8.72
CA ALA A 265 13.31 -19.07 8.92
C ALA A 265 14.08 -18.40 10.07
N GLY A 266 13.46 -17.46 10.80
CA GLY A 266 14.10 -16.71 11.89
C GLY A 266 15.03 -15.58 11.43
N GLY A 267 14.98 -15.21 10.15
CA GLY A 267 15.75 -14.12 9.54
C GLY A 267 14.93 -12.86 9.27
N THR A 268 15.53 -11.94 8.53
CA THR A 268 14.94 -10.66 8.11
C THR A 268 15.18 -10.43 6.62
N ASP A 269 14.30 -9.67 5.98
CA ASP A 269 14.40 -9.31 4.57
C ASP A 269 14.30 -7.80 4.39
N ALA A 270 15.13 -7.23 3.50
CA ALA A 270 15.20 -5.80 3.26
C ALA A 270 14.52 -5.36 1.93
N HIS A 271 14.10 -6.29 1.07
CA HIS A 271 13.72 -5.97 -0.32
C HIS A 271 12.53 -5.02 -0.41
N LEU A 272 11.52 -5.18 0.45
CA LEU A 272 10.36 -4.29 0.45
C LEU A 272 10.73 -2.86 0.86
N ARG A 273 11.71 -2.74 1.76
CA ARG A 273 12.24 -1.47 2.24
C ARG A 273 13.06 -0.80 1.14
N ASP A 274 13.90 -1.56 0.46
CA ASP A 274 14.65 -1.13 -0.73
C ASP A 274 13.72 -0.65 -1.85
N LEU A 275 12.66 -1.41 -2.15
CA LEU A 275 11.68 -1.06 -3.18
C LEU A 275 10.96 0.26 -2.86
N LEU A 276 10.61 0.51 -1.60
CA LEU A 276 10.05 1.79 -1.19
C LEU A 276 11.05 2.93 -1.40
N ALA A 277 12.31 2.76 -0.99
CA ALA A 277 13.33 3.78 -1.21
C ALA A 277 13.55 4.07 -2.71
N ILE A 278 13.55 3.05 -3.56
CA ILE A 278 13.59 3.20 -5.03
C ILE A 278 12.44 4.08 -5.51
N ARG A 279 11.21 3.76 -5.08
CA ARG A 279 10.04 4.52 -5.53
C ARG A 279 9.94 5.93 -4.98
N LEU A 280 10.45 6.17 -3.77
CA LEU A 280 10.58 7.50 -3.20
C LEU A 280 11.64 8.33 -3.94
N ALA A 281 12.79 7.73 -4.22
CA ALA A 281 13.90 8.41 -4.88
C ALA A 281 13.49 9.00 -6.22
N TRP A 282 12.68 8.28 -7.01
CA TRP A 282 12.10 8.79 -8.25
C TRP A 282 11.34 10.11 -8.08
N GLY A 283 10.58 10.26 -6.99
CA GLY A 283 9.88 11.52 -6.71
C GLY A 283 10.85 12.70 -6.54
N ALA A 284 11.92 12.51 -5.77
CA ALA A 284 12.91 13.56 -5.55
C ALA A 284 13.80 13.80 -6.79
N ILE A 285 14.15 12.77 -7.55
CA ILE A 285 14.86 12.92 -8.84
C ILE A 285 14.08 13.82 -9.79
N LEU A 286 12.75 13.65 -9.88
CA LEU A 286 11.91 14.50 -10.72
C LEU A 286 11.86 15.96 -10.26
N LEU A 287 11.88 16.20 -8.94
CA LEU A 287 11.98 17.57 -8.40
C LEU A 287 13.30 18.23 -8.78
N GLU A 288 14.41 17.49 -8.75
CA GLU A 288 15.74 17.99 -9.16
C GLU A 288 15.80 18.25 -10.68
N CYS A 289 15.07 17.48 -11.49
CA CYS A 289 15.02 17.66 -12.95
C CYS A 289 14.20 18.88 -13.38
N LYS A 290 13.25 19.35 -12.56
CA LYS A 290 12.27 20.37 -12.95
C LYS A 290 11.99 21.32 -11.79
N ASP A 291 12.74 22.43 -11.71
CA ASP A 291 12.53 23.50 -10.70
C ASP A 291 11.96 24.78 -11.33
N ASP A 292 10.92 24.63 -12.16
CA ASP A 292 10.18 25.77 -12.68
C ASP A 292 9.03 26.21 -11.74
N VAL A 293 8.45 27.38 -12.04
CA VAL A 293 7.37 27.96 -11.23
C VAL A 293 6.12 27.06 -11.18
N VAL A 294 5.82 26.35 -12.28
CA VAL A 294 4.68 25.45 -12.36
C VAL A 294 4.92 24.25 -11.45
N THR A 295 6.11 23.64 -11.49
CA THR A 295 6.49 22.55 -10.57
C THR A 295 6.41 22.98 -9.12
N ARG A 296 6.95 24.15 -8.74
CA ARG A 296 6.85 24.63 -7.35
C ARG A 296 5.40 24.82 -6.90
N LYS A 297 4.52 25.32 -7.78
CA LYS A 297 3.09 25.47 -7.48
C LYS A 297 2.40 24.12 -7.35
N ALA A 298 2.69 23.19 -8.24
CA ALA A 298 2.13 21.84 -8.25
C ALA A 298 2.56 21.07 -6.98
N PHE A 299 3.84 21.17 -6.62
CA PHE A 299 4.38 20.61 -5.38
C PHE A 299 3.72 21.22 -4.13
N ALA A 300 3.57 22.55 -4.06
CA ALA A 300 2.87 23.20 -2.95
C ALA A 300 1.40 22.75 -2.83
N ALA A 301 0.71 22.55 -3.95
CA ALA A 301 -0.65 22.03 -3.97
C ALA A 301 -0.72 20.56 -3.46
N LEU A 302 0.27 19.74 -3.81
CA LEU A 302 0.41 18.39 -3.26
C LEU A 302 0.55 18.43 -1.73
N LEU A 303 1.43 19.27 -1.19
CA LEU A 303 1.60 19.39 0.26
C LEU A 303 0.31 19.82 0.95
N ALA A 304 -0.43 20.76 0.36
CA ALA A 304 -1.72 21.21 0.88
C ALA A 304 -2.75 20.07 0.93
N GLU A 305 -2.85 19.23 -0.11
CA GLU A 305 -3.75 18.07 -0.12
C GLU A 305 -3.37 17.03 0.94
N TRP A 306 -2.07 16.76 1.11
CA TRP A 306 -1.60 15.76 2.09
C TRP A 306 -1.77 16.20 3.54
N ILE A 307 -1.73 17.50 3.85
CA ILE A 307 -2.09 18.02 5.18
C ILE A 307 -3.53 17.61 5.56
N HIS A 308 -4.42 17.50 4.58
CA HIS A 308 -5.81 17.10 4.77
C HIS A 308 -6.06 15.60 4.58
N ALA A 309 -5.03 14.77 4.49
CA ALA A 309 -5.17 13.32 4.27
C ALA A 309 -6.14 12.61 5.25
N PRO A 310 -6.13 12.89 6.58
CA PRO A 310 -7.10 12.29 7.50
C PRO A 310 -8.55 12.65 7.19
N GLU A 311 -8.80 13.88 6.71
CA GLU A 311 -10.15 14.31 6.30
C GLU A 311 -10.59 13.64 5.01
N ARG A 312 -9.68 13.51 4.02
CA ARG A 312 -9.96 12.79 2.77
C ARG A 312 -10.34 11.33 3.03
N LEU A 313 -9.66 10.68 3.98
CA LEU A 313 -9.97 9.31 4.40
C LEU A 313 -11.36 9.21 5.05
N ARG A 314 -11.69 10.11 5.99
CA ARG A 314 -13.03 10.17 6.61
C ARG A 314 -14.12 10.43 5.58
N GLN A 315 -13.91 11.39 4.69
CA GLN A 315 -14.84 11.71 3.62
C GLN A 315 -15.13 10.49 2.74
N ALA A 316 -14.10 9.73 2.36
CA ALA A 316 -14.27 8.50 1.59
C ALA A 316 -15.02 7.42 2.39
N GLU A 317 -14.74 7.27 3.68
CA GLU A 317 -15.45 6.32 4.56
C GLU A 317 -16.95 6.65 4.62
N ASP A 318 -17.32 7.92 4.82
CA ASP A 318 -18.71 8.37 4.88
C ASP A 318 -19.44 8.16 3.54
N MET A 319 -18.76 8.41 2.41
CA MET A 319 -19.31 8.20 1.08
C MET A 319 -19.59 6.71 0.79
N LEU A 320 -18.76 5.81 1.33
CA LEU A 320 -18.84 4.36 1.11
C LEU A 320 -19.83 3.64 2.02
N VAL A 321 -20.58 4.34 2.89
CA VAL A 321 -21.64 3.73 3.71
C VAL A 321 -22.68 3.05 2.81
N ILE A 322 -23.04 3.66 1.67
CA ILE A 322 -23.99 3.09 0.72
C ILE A 322 -23.44 1.80 0.11
N ASP A 323 -22.16 1.78 -0.27
CA ASP A 323 -21.51 0.63 -0.88
C ASP A 323 -21.35 -0.53 0.13
N GLU A 324 -21.10 -0.23 1.41
CA GLU A 324 -21.13 -1.23 2.49
C GLU A 324 -22.53 -1.83 2.72
N VAL A 325 -23.59 -1.01 2.67
CA VAL A 325 -24.99 -1.49 2.71
C VAL A 325 -25.26 -2.47 1.58
N TRP A 326 -24.83 -2.14 0.36
CA TRP A 326 -25.03 -3.01 -0.79
C TRP A 326 -24.18 -4.29 -0.73
N GLN A 327 -22.96 -4.22 -0.23
CA GLN A 327 -22.12 -5.39 0.03
C GLN A 327 -22.83 -6.35 1.00
N LEU A 328 -23.32 -5.86 2.13
CA LEU A 328 -24.02 -6.69 3.11
C LEU A 328 -25.35 -7.25 2.54
N ALA A 329 -26.07 -6.48 1.72
CA ALA A 329 -27.27 -6.96 1.06
C ALA A 329 -26.96 -8.09 0.05
N LEU A 330 -25.85 -7.97 -0.70
CA LEU A 330 -25.38 -9.01 -1.60
C LEU A 330 -25.01 -10.30 -0.84
N GLU A 331 -24.30 -10.16 0.28
CA GLU A 331 -23.94 -11.27 1.15
C GLU A 331 -25.17 -11.94 1.77
N ALA A 332 -26.13 -11.16 2.27
CA ALA A 332 -27.38 -11.65 2.82
C ALA A 332 -28.20 -12.43 1.78
N GLY A 333 -28.27 -11.91 0.54
CA GLY A 333 -28.91 -12.60 -0.58
C GLY A 333 -28.27 -13.96 -0.89
N TYR A 334 -26.93 -14.01 -0.89
CA TYR A 334 -26.18 -15.26 -1.06
C TYR A 334 -26.43 -16.24 0.09
N GLN A 335 -26.35 -15.78 1.34
CA GLN A 335 -26.56 -16.62 2.53
C GLN A 335 -27.98 -17.20 2.55
N ARG A 336 -29.00 -16.42 2.21
CA ARG A 336 -30.38 -16.91 2.09
C ARG A 336 -30.48 -18.01 1.03
N GLU A 337 -29.95 -17.77 -0.16
CA GLU A 337 -30.03 -18.75 -1.26
C GLU A 337 -29.31 -20.06 -0.89
N LEU A 338 -28.11 -19.94 -0.30
CA LEU A 338 -27.34 -21.07 0.19
C LEU A 338 -28.10 -21.85 1.27
N ALA A 339 -28.66 -21.15 2.26
CA ALA A 339 -29.44 -21.76 3.34
C ALA A 339 -30.66 -22.51 2.80
N CYS A 340 -31.39 -21.93 1.83
CA CYS A 340 -32.50 -22.62 1.16
C CYS A 340 -32.03 -23.91 0.45
N LYS A 341 -30.93 -23.87 -0.30
CA LYS A 341 -30.40 -25.04 -1.00
C LYS A 341 -29.99 -26.16 -0.04
N LEU A 342 -29.28 -25.82 1.04
CA LEU A 342 -28.86 -26.79 2.06
C LEU A 342 -30.06 -27.39 2.82
N GLY A 343 -31.08 -26.57 3.11
CA GLY A 343 -32.32 -27.03 3.74
C GLY A 343 -33.13 -27.97 2.86
N GLN A 344 -33.14 -27.76 1.54
CA GLN A 344 -33.82 -28.66 0.59
C GLN A 344 -33.15 -30.03 0.47
N VAL A 345 -31.82 -30.10 0.54
CA VAL A 345 -31.07 -31.37 0.52
C VAL A 345 -31.32 -32.19 1.80
N SER A 346 -31.49 -31.52 2.94
CA SER A 346 -31.76 -32.17 4.23
C SER A 346 -33.20 -32.69 4.37
N ALA A 347 -34.12 -32.29 3.48
CA ALA A 347 -35.51 -32.72 3.49
C ALA A 347 -35.78 -34.04 2.72
N ALA A 348 -34.75 -34.74 2.24
CA ALA A 348 -34.89 -36.15 1.88
C ALA A 348 -35.31 -36.94 3.14
N PRO A 349 -36.28 -37.88 3.08
CA PRO A 349 -36.89 -38.43 4.27
C PRO A 349 -35.88 -39.26 5.07
N ALA A 350 -35.24 -38.64 6.06
CA ALA A 350 -34.53 -39.35 7.09
C ALA A 350 -35.58 -40.10 7.92
N ALA A 351 -35.60 -41.41 7.76
CA ALA A 351 -36.28 -42.30 8.68
C ALA A 351 -35.90 -41.90 10.11
N ALA A 352 -36.91 -41.56 10.90
CA ALA A 352 -36.76 -41.10 12.27
C ALA A 352 -35.89 -42.10 13.06
N SER A 353 -34.71 -41.65 13.48
CA SER A 353 -34.01 -42.25 14.61
C SER A 353 -33.76 -41.14 15.62
N ALA A 354 -34.39 -41.31 16.77
CA ALA A 354 -34.24 -40.45 17.93
C ALA A 354 -32.93 -40.81 18.62
N ASP A 355 -31.93 -39.95 18.49
CA ASP A 355 -30.93 -39.75 19.52
C ASP A 355 -30.48 -38.29 19.45
N ALA A 356 -30.52 -37.58 20.58
CA ALA A 356 -30.17 -36.16 20.65
C ALA A 356 -28.63 -36.02 20.65
N GLY A 357 -28.01 -36.34 19.51
CA GLY A 357 -26.59 -36.18 19.24
C GLY A 357 -26.39 -35.07 18.20
N ILE A 358 -25.46 -34.15 18.49
CA ILE A 358 -24.88 -33.11 17.62
C ILE A 358 -25.83 -32.60 16.51
N GLU A 359 -26.45 -31.43 16.72
CA GLU A 359 -27.40 -30.83 15.76
C GLU A 359 -26.79 -30.54 14.39
N VAL A 360 -25.50 -30.14 14.33
CA VAL A 360 -24.75 -29.91 13.09
C VAL A 360 -23.28 -30.24 13.34
N GLN A 361 -22.68 -31.04 12.47
CA GLN A 361 -21.22 -31.19 12.35
C GLN A 361 -20.81 -30.78 10.93
N ALA A 362 -20.07 -29.68 10.82
CA ALA A 362 -19.58 -29.16 9.55
C ALA A 362 -18.05 -29.21 9.51
N ALA A 363 -17.49 -29.70 8.41
CA ALA A 363 -16.06 -29.64 8.12
C ALA A 363 -15.83 -28.60 7.03
N PHE A 364 -15.15 -27.50 7.37
CA PHE A 364 -14.75 -26.49 6.41
C PHE A 364 -13.34 -26.81 5.91
N CYS A 365 -13.28 -27.44 4.75
CA CYS A 365 -12.02 -27.62 4.04
C CYS A 365 -11.81 -26.41 3.13
N ILE A 366 -10.84 -25.57 3.45
CA ILE A 366 -10.28 -24.65 2.47
C ILE A 366 -9.28 -25.44 1.64
N ASP A 367 -9.53 -25.57 0.34
CA ASP A 367 -8.52 -26.08 -0.58
C ASP A 367 -7.43 -25.02 -0.73
N VAL A 368 -6.28 -25.30 -0.15
CA VAL A 368 -5.08 -24.45 -0.23
C VAL A 368 -4.16 -24.90 -1.37
N ARG A 369 -4.68 -25.65 -2.35
CA ARG A 369 -3.93 -26.10 -3.53
C ARG A 369 -4.67 -25.67 -4.79
N SER A 370 -4.10 -24.73 -5.53
CA SER A 370 -4.35 -24.51 -6.95
C SER A 370 -3.07 -24.70 -7.71
#